data_AF-A0A6I1Z9Q6-F1
#
_entry.id   AF-A0A6I1Z9Q6-F1
#
_cell.length_a   1.000
_cell.length_b   1.000
_cell.length_c   1.000
_cell.angle_alpha   90.00
_cell.angle_beta   90.00
_cell.angle_gamma   90.00
#
_symmetry.space_group_name_H-M   'P 1'
#
loop_
_entity.id
_entity.type
_entity.pdbx_description
1 polymer ?
#
loop_
_entity_poly.entity_id
_entity_poly.type
_entity_poly.pdbx_seq_one_letter_code
_entity_poly.pdbx_strand_id
1 'polypeptide(L)'
;KRCGIPGMANEFTNYLRRHGYDVVRFTNAQRYDYPRTLVVNRGKDFNRARLVAQTLGVEPTALENMPDPSLQLDVTVVLGQDFATLTSYREIFPSGR
;
A
#
# COMPACT_ATOMS: atom_id res chain seq x y z
N LYS A 1 -9.94 -18.97 -8.11
CA LYS A 1 -10.77 -17.73 -8.02
C LYS A 1 -9.88 -16.62 -7.43
N ARG A 2 -9.56 -15.57 -8.20
CA ARG A 2 -8.82 -14.41 -7.68
C ARG A 2 -9.84 -13.45 -7.07
N CYS A 3 -10.13 -13.63 -5.79
CA CYS A 3 -11.01 -12.74 -5.04
C CYS A 3 -10.17 -11.61 -4.44
N GLY A 4 -9.47 -10.85 -5.27
CA GLY A 4 -9.12 -9.48 -4.92
C GLY A 4 -10.25 -8.61 -5.47
N ILE A 5 -10.68 -7.57 -4.75
CA ILE A 5 -11.67 -6.62 -5.29
C ILE A 5 -11.13 -6.15 -6.64
N PRO A 6 -11.72 -6.54 -7.78
CA PRO A 6 -11.16 -6.23 -9.08
C PRO A 6 -11.06 -4.71 -9.21
N GLY A 7 -9.86 -4.19 -9.48
CA GLY A 7 -9.64 -2.75 -9.68
C GLY A 7 -9.05 -2.00 -8.48
N MET A 8 -9.34 -2.37 -7.23
CA MET A 8 -8.83 -1.61 -6.06
C MET A 8 -7.29 -1.55 -6.00
N ALA A 9 -6.67 -2.69 -6.26
CA ALA A 9 -5.23 -2.83 -6.44
C ALA A 9 -4.64 -1.82 -7.45
N ASN A 10 -5.31 -1.70 -8.60
CA ASN A 10 -4.89 -0.82 -9.68
C ASN A 10 -5.12 0.65 -9.33
N GLU A 11 -6.21 0.98 -8.65
CA GLU A 11 -6.48 2.35 -8.23
C GLU A 11 -5.45 2.86 -7.22
N PHE A 12 -5.09 2.06 -6.21
CA PHE A 12 -4.01 2.39 -5.29
C PHE A 12 -2.64 2.47 -5.99
N THR A 13 -2.38 1.59 -6.96
CA THR A 13 -1.17 1.66 -7.80
C THR A 13 -1.11 2.97 -8.57
N ASN A 14 -2.20 3.35 -9.23
CA ASN A 14 -2.29 4.58 -10.02
C ASN A 14 -2.17 5.81 -9.12
N TYR A 15 -2.79 5.78 -7.95
CA TYR A 15 -2.68 6.84 -6.95
C TYR A 15 -1.24 7.07 -6.51
N LEU A 16 -0.50 6.00 -6.17
CA LEU A 16 0.92 6.11 -5.80
C LEU A 16 1.77 6.62 -6.97
N ARG A 17 1.53 6.15 -8.20
CA ARG A 17 2.24 6.68 -9.38
C ARG A 17 1.99 8.17 -9.62
N ARG A 18 0.74 8.65 -9.45
CA ARG A 18 0.42 10.09 -9.53
C ARG A 18 1.14 10.91 -8.46
N HIS A 19 1.49 10.31 -7.34
CA HIS A 19 2.28 10.92 -6.27
C HIS A 19 3.80 10.75 -6.43
N GLY A 20 4.27 10.26 -7.59
CA GLY A 20 5.70 10.18 -7.93
C GLY A 20 6.41 8.91 -7.48
N TYR A 21 5.69 7.89 -7.00
CA TYR A 21 6.29 6.61 -6.66
C TYR A 21 6.40 5.69 -7.88
N ASP A 22 7.56 5.06 -8.07
CA ASP A 22 7.73 3.99 -9.05
C ASP A 22 7.18 2.66 -8.51
N VAL A 23 5.92 2.36 -8.83
CA VAL A 23 5.29 1.10 -8.45
C VAL A 23 5.64 0.01 -9.46
N VAL A 24 6.66 -0.77 -9.13
CA VAL A 24 7.16 -1.88 -9.95
C VAL A 24 6.25 -3.10 -9.96
N ARG A 25 5.54 -3.35 -8.85
CA ARG A 25 4.64 -4.51 -8.72
C ARG A 25 3.53 -4.24 -7.73
N PHE A 26 2.30 -4.56 -8.14
CA PHE A 26 1.17 -4.70 -7.25
C PHE A 26 0.65 -6.13 -7.35
N THR A 27 0.63 -6.84 -6.24
CA THR A 27 0.10 -8.21 -6.19
C THR A 27 -1.01 -8.27 -5.16
N ASN A 28 -2.01 -9.09 -5.41
CA ASN A 28 -2.94 -9.43 -4.34
C ASN A 28 -2.15 -10.16 -3.24
N ALA A 29 -2.41 -9.79 -1.99
CA ALA A 29 -1.88 -10.53 -0.86
C ALA A 29 -2.36 -11.99 -0.94
N GLN A 30 -1.48 -12.94 -0.58
CA GLN A 30 -1.85 -14.37 -0.56
C GLN A 30 -2.96 -14.66 0.46
N ARG A 31 -3.10 -13.78 1.45
CA ARG A 31 -4.19 -13.76 2.41
C ARG A 31 -4.89 -12.41 2.38
N TYR A 32 -6.21 -12.42 2.44
CA TYR A 32 -7.06 -11.22 2.46
C TYR A 32 -7.65 -10.95 3.86
N ASP A 33 -7.11 -11.61 4.88
CA ASP A 33 -7.57 -11.56 6.27
C ASP A 33 -6.82 -10.53 7.12
N TYR A 34 -5.96 -9.70 6.51
CA TYR A 34 -5.29 -8.61 7.21
C TYR A 34 -6.33 -7.57 7.65
N PRO A 35 -6.54 -7.37 8.96
CA PRO A 35 -7.54 -6.42 9.45
C PRO A 35 -7.14 -4.97 9.15
N ARG A 36 -5.84 -4.69 9.06
CA ARG A 36 -5.27 -3.36 8.80
C ARG A 36 -4.27 -3.36 7.66
N THR A 37 -4.14 -2.23 6.99
CA THR A 37 -3.17 -2.01 5.91
C THR A 37 -1.79 -1.87 6.50
N LEU A 38 -0.81 -2.56 5.92
CA LEU A 38 0.58 -2.57 6.39
C LEU A 38 1.51 -1.96 5.34
N VAL A 39 2.52 -1.23 5.81
CA VAL A 39 3.60 -0.71 4.96
C VAL A 39 4.92 -1.27 5.47
N VAL A 40 5.56 -2.11 4.67
CA VAL A 40 6.78 -2.82 5.05
C VAL A 40 7.96 -2.21 4.31
N ASN A 41 8.91 -1.66 5.06
CA ASN A 41 10.21 -1.29 4.53
C ASN A 41 11.01 -2.56 4.19
N ARG A 42 11.45 -2.65 2.94
CA ARG A 42 12.36 -3.68 2.41
C ARG A 42 13.74 -3.12 2.07
N GLY A 43 13.85 -1.79 1.95
CA GLY A 43 15.10 -1.09 1.66
C GLY A 43 15.92 -0.77 2.90
N LYS A 44 17.04 -0.07 2.69
CA LYS A 44 17.89 0.46 3.77
C LYS A 44 17.32 1.71 4.41
N ASP A 45 16.53 2.48 3.67
CA ASP A 45 15.99 3.77 4.10
C ASP A 45 14.53 3.62 4.55
N PHE A 46 14.32 3.54 5.86
CA PHE A 46 13.00 3.44 6.46
C PHE A 46 12.11 4.68 6.16
N ASN A 47 12.70 5.82 5.81
CA ASN A 47 11.91 7.00 5.44
C ASN A 47 11.09 6.79 4.17
N ARG A 48 11.54 5.91 3.26
CA ARG A 48 10.76 5.54 2.06
C ARG A 48 9.41 4.92 2.43
N ALA A 49 9.40 4.01 3.41
CA ALA A 49 8.17 3.42 3.93
C ALA A 49 7.29 4.46 4.66
N ARG A 50 7.89 5.39 5.40
CA ARG A 50 7.15 6.49 6.04
C ARG A 50 6.44 7.39 5.05
N LEU A 51 7.10 7.78 3.97
CA LEU A 51 6.51 8.61 2.92
C LEU A 51 5.33 7.89 2.26
N VAL A 52 5.49 6.61 1.90
CA VAL A 52 4.41 5.80 1.34
C VAL A 52 3.22 5.71 2.31
N ALA A 53 3.47 5.44 3.59
CA ALA A 53 2.41 5.38 4.60
C ALA A 53 1.67 6.72 4.73
N GLN A 54 2.39 7.84 4.77
CA GLN A 54 1.79 9.18 4.80
C GLN A 54 0.94 9.46 3.57
N THR A 55 1.44 9.14 2.37
CA THR A 55 0.67 9.32 1.12
C THR A 55 -0.59 8.48 1.10
N LEU A 56 -0.56 7.28 1.68
CA LEU A 56 -1.73 6.41 1.76
C LEU A 56 -2.69 6.81 2.90
N GLY A 57 -2.22 7.53 3.92
CA GLY A 57 -2.96 7.78 5.16
C GLY A 57 -2.95 6.57 6.11
N VAL A 58 -1.88 5.79 6.09
CA VAL A 58 -1.65 4.65 6.99
C VAL A 58 -0.94 5.13 8.26
N GLU A 59 -1.43 4.70 9.42
CA GLU A 59 -0.86 5.06 10.71
C GLU A 59 0.59 4.54 10.89
N PRO A 60 1.48 5.30 11.56
CA PRO A 60 2.86 4.88 11.83
C PRO A 60 2.98 3.53 12.56
N THR A 61 1.96 3.13 13.33
CA THR A 61 1.91 1.84 14.05
C THR A 61 1.73 0.63 13.14
N ALA A 62 1.39 0.86 11.87
CA ALA A 62 1.25 -0.17 10.84
C ALA A 62 2.45 -0.24 9.88
N LEU A 63 3.57 0.41 10.25
CA LEU A 63 4.83 0.30 9.53
C LEU A 63 5.68 -0.80 10.14
N GLU A 64 6.25 -1.63 9.28
CA GLU A 64 7.17 -2.69 9.65
C GLU A 64 8.53 -2.46 8.98
N ASN A 65 9.61 -2.70 9.73
CA ASN A 65 10.96 -2.63 9.19
C ASN A 65 11.51 -4.03 8.98
N MET A 66 11.44 -4.54 7.75
CA MET A 66 11.90 -5.88 7.39
C MET A 66 12.75 -5.83 6.10
N PRO A 67 13.99 -5.29 6.18
CA PRO A 67 14.86 -5.16 5.03
C PRO A 67 15.08 -6.51 4.33
N ASP A 68 14.90 -6.54 3.02
CA ASP A 68 15.11 -7.71 2.19
C ASP A 68 15.68 -7.27 0.82
N PRO A 69 17.02 -7.22 0.69
CA PRO A 69 17.68 -6.81 -0.54
C PRO A 69 17.36 -7.71 -1.75
N SER A 70 16.92 -8.95 -1.51
CA SER A 70 16.63 -9.92 -2.60
C SER A 70 15.41 -9.51 -3.43
N LEU A 71 14.50 -8.72 -2.86
CA LEU A 71 13.27 -8.26 -3.51
C LEU A 71 13.48 -7.11 -4.50
N GLN A 72 14.66 -6.46 -4.47
CA GLN A 72 15.00 -5.32 -5.34
C GLN A 72 13.95 -4.19 -5.35
N LEU A 73 13.33 -3.95 -4.19
CA LEU A 73 12.34 -2.88 -3.99
C LEU A 73 12.49 -2.30 -2.59
N ASP A 74 12.02 -1.07 -2.40
CA ASP A 74 12.16 -0.37 -1.12
C ASP A 74 10.99 -0.59 -0.17
N VAL A 75 9.76 -0.69 -0.69
CA VAL A 75 8.54 -0.69 0.11
C VAL A 75 7.54 -1.70 -0.45
N THR A 76 7.00 -2.54 0.42
CA THR A 76 5.82 -3.37 0.13
C THR A 76 4.62 -2.80 0.84
N VAL A 77 3.50 -2.62 0.12
CA VAL A 77 2.21 -2.25 0.72
C VAL A 77 1.30 -3.47 0.69
N VAL A 78 0.69 -3.79 1.82
CA VAL A 78 -0.32 -4.84 1.95
C VAL A 78 -1.62 -4.17 2.34
N LEU A 79 -2.58 -4.08 1.39
CA LEU A 79 -3.91 -3.54 1.69
C LEU A 79 -4.68 -4.51 2.59
N GLY A 80 -5.12 -4.00 3.74
CA GLY A 80 -6.00 -4.70 4.68
C GLY A 80 -7.45 -4.31 4.50
N GLN A 81 -8.35 -4.85 5.34
CA GLN A 81 -9.79 -4.59 5.28
C GLN A 81 -10.17 -3.13 5.60
N ASP A 82 -9.28 -2.40 6.25
CA ASP A 82 -9.39 -0.96 6.52
C ASP A 82 -9.08 -0.07 5.30
N PHE A 83 -8.79 -0.61 4.11
CA PHE A 83 -8.39 0.20 2.95
C PHE A 83 -9.38 1.34 2.64
N ALA A 84 -10.67 1.17 2.94
CA ALA A 84 -11.71 2.18 2.70
C ALA A 84 -11.70 3.34 3.72
N THR A 85 -10.99 3.19 4.84
CA THR A 85 -10.82 4.24 5.85
C THR A 85 -9.60 5.12 5.57
N LEU A 86 -8.69 4.66 4.70
CA LEU A 86 -7.49 5.39 4.31
C LEU A 86 -7.84 6.72 3.63
N THR A 87 -7.06 7.76 3.91
CA THR A 87 -7.22 9.08 3.25
C THR A 87 -7.14 8.96 1.74
N SER A 88 -6.18 8.17 1.24
CA SER A 88 -6.03 7.89 -0.19
C SER A 88 -7.28 7.29 -0.84
N TYR A 89 -8.05 6.47 -0.13
CA TYR A 89 -9.31 5.94 -0.67
C TYR A 89 -10.32 7.05 -0.97
N ARG A 90 -10.44 8.03 -0.07
CA ARG A 90 -11.35 9.17 -0.23
C ARG A 90 -10.90 10.08 -1.38
N GLU A 91 -9.61 10.15 -1.65
CA GLU A 91 -9.06 10.91 -2.77
C GLU A 91 -9.20 10.18 -4.12
N ILE A 92 -9.08 8.85 -4.11
CA ILE A 92 -9.33 8.02 -5.29
C ILE A 92 -10.82 8.03 -5.65
N PHE A 93 -11.70 7.98 -4.63
CA PHE A 93 -13.15 7.95 -4.79
C PHE A 93 -13.82 9.15 -4.07
N PRO A 94 -13.63 10.39 -4.58
CA PRO A 94 -14.10 11.61 -3.93
C PRO A 94 -15.63 11.76 -3.94
N SER A 95 -16.31 10.96 -4.75
CA SER A 95 -17.77 10.89 -4.82
C SER A 95 -18.18 9.51 -4.33
N GLY A 96 -18.61 9.38 -3.08
CA GLY A 96 -19.28 8.16 -2.63
C GLY A 96 -20.51 7.90 -3.52
N ARG A 97 -20.41 6.92 -4.40
CA ARG A 97 -21.53 6.23 -5.05
C ARG A 97 -21.26 4.75 -5.02
#